data_AF-A0A8C0ED60-F1
#
_entry.id   AF-A0A8C0ED60-F1
#
_cell.length_a   1.000
_cell.length_b   1.000
_cell.length_c   1.000
_cell.angle_alpha   90.00
_cell.angle_beta   90.00
_cell.angle_gamma   90.00
#
_symmetry.space_group_name_H-M   'P 1'
#
loop_
_entity.id
_entity.type
_entity.pdbx_description
1 polymer ?
#
loop_
_entity_poly.entity_id
_entity_poly.type
_entity_poly.pdbx_seq_one_letter_code
_entity_poly.pdbx_strand_id
1 'polypeptide(L)'
;LGDRPRLPLLEAFIYETLRYSSFVPITIPHATTDDVELEGFHIPKGTVVFINQWSVNHDRSKWPDPQRFDPARFLDAQQRLDRDQAGSVMIFSAGQRRCIGDQLSKLQLFLFTAILLQQCSFHANPAEHLTMDCIHGLALKPQPFTITALAMCIESLLKGGTAHLQNHAFPPRFRS
;
A
#
# COMPACT_ATOMS: atom_id res chain seq x y z
N LEU A 1 -3.92 -18.69 1.48
CA LEU A 1 -2.82 -18.11 2.31
C LEU A 1 -1.52 -18.92 2.28
N GLY A 2 -1.54 -20.21 1.95
CA GLY A 2 -0.35 -21.06 1.94
C GLY A 2 0.80 -20.55 1.04
N ASP A 3 0.49 -19.81 -0.02
CA ASP A 3 1.50 -19.27 -0.94
C ASP A 3 2.17 -17.97 -0.46
N ARG A 4 1.63 -17.32 0.58
CA ARG A 4 2.14 -16.03 1.08
C ARG A 4 3.63 -16.06 1.42
N PRO A 5 4.16 -17.08 2.14
CA PRO A 5 5.60 -17.16 2.42
C PRO A 5 6.48 -17.31 1.17
N ARG A 6 5.90 -17.68 0.02
CA ARG A 6 6.60 -17.84 -1.27
C ARG A 6 6.53 -16.58 -2.14
N LEU A 7 5.82 -15.54 -1.70
CA LEU A 7 5.64 -14.29 -2.42
C LEU A 7 6.21 -13.08 -1.64
N PRO A 8 7.49 -13.11 -1.23
CA PRO A 8 8.09 -12.06 -0.40
C PRO A 8 8.12 -10.70 -1.12
N LEU A 9 8.35 -10.66 -2.43
CA LEU A 9 8.33 -9.42 -3.22
C LEU A 9 6.94 -8.77 -3.23
N LEU A 10 5.87 -9.57 -3.24
CA LEU A 10 4.50 -9.04 -3.16
C LEU A 10 4.21 -8.42 -1.78
N GLU A 11 4.65 -9.09 -0.70
CA GLU A 11 4.55 -8.50 0.64
C GLU A 11 5.36 -7.19 0.72
N ALA A 12 6.59 -7.20 0.19
CA ALA A 12 7.47 -6.04 0.18
C ALA A 12 6.87 -4.86 -0.61
N PHE A 13 6.26 -5.13 -1.76
CA PHE A 13 5.53 -4.15 -2.56
C PHE A 13 4.36 -3.52 -1.78
N ILE A 14 3.61 -4.33 -1.03
CA ILE A 14 2.50 -3.84 -0.20
C ILE A 14 3.04 -2.93 0.92
N TYR A 15 4.10 -3.34 1.62
CA TYR A 15 4.70 -2.50 2.68
C TYR A 15 5.27 -1.20 2.13
N GLU A 16 5.93 -1.23 0.97
CA GLU A 16 6.43 -0.01 0.32
C GLU A 16 5.29 0.89 -0.16
N THR A 17 4.19 0.32 -0.64
CA THR A 17 2.99 1.09 -0.98
C THR A 17 2.43 1.80 0.25
N LEU A 18 2.32 1.11 1.39
CA LEU A 18 1.84 1.69 2.65
C LEU A 18 2.77 2.80 3.16
N ARG A 19 4.10 2.59 3.12
CA ARG A 19 5.10 3.57 3.54
C ARG A 19 5.10 4.80 2.62
N TYR A 20 5.32 4.59 1.33
CA TYR A 20 5.49 5.64 0.34
C TYR A 20 4.25 6.51 0.19
N SER A 21 3.06 5.90 0.06
CA SER A 21 1.83 6.68 -0.03
C SER A 21 1.50 7.37 1.30
N SER A 22 1.79 6.69 2.42
CA SER A 22 1.36 7.12 3.76
C SER A 22 -0.07 7.66 3.73
N PHE A 23 -0.97 6.94 3.06
CA PHE A 23 -2.29 7.45 2.68
C PHE A 23 -3.15 7.85 3.89
N VAL A 24 -2.80 7.45 5.11
CA VAL A 24 -3.32 8.03 6.35
C VAL A 24 -2.16 8.81 7.02
N PRO A 25 -1.89 10.06 6.60
CA PRO A 25 -0.66 10.75 6.99
C PRO A 25 -0.67 11.20 8.46
N ILE A 26 -1.86 11.48 9.00
CA ILE A 26 -2.09 11.85 10.39
C ILE A 26 -3.15 10.92 10.96
N THR A 27 -2.97 10.44 12.19
CA THR A 27 -3.99 9.62 12.85
C THR A 27 -5.27 10.40 13.10
N ILE A 28 -6.35 9.71 13.49
CA ILE A 28 -7.47 10.37 14.17
C ILE A 28 -6.90 11.15 15.38
N PRO A 29 -7.30 12.41 15.61
CA PRO A 29 -6.76 13.20 16.70
C PRO A 29 -6.90 12.49 18.05
N HIS A 30 -5.82 12.52 18.83
CA HIS A 30 -5.79 12.03 20.20
C HIS A 30 -6.07 13.17 21.18
N ALA A 31 -6.35 12.82 22.43
CA ALA A 31 -6.35 13.77 23.55
C ALA A 31 -5.64 13.16 24.75
N THR A 32 -4.84 13.96 25.47
CA THR A 32 -4.21 13.52 26.71
C THR A 32 -5.27 13.28 27.78
N THR A 33 -5.20 12.13 28.48
CA THR A 33 -6.18 11.79 29.52
C THR A 33 -5.83 12.40 30.87
N ASP A 34 -4.56 12.78 31.07
CA ASP A 34 -4.00 13.44 32.25
C ASP A 34 -2.84 14.35 31.82
N ASP A 35 -2.30 15.13 32.75
CA ASP A 35 -1.06 15.89 32.53
C ASP A 35 0.09 14.90 32.31
N VAL A 36 0.88 15.12 31.24
CA VAL A 36 1.99 14.23 30.88
C VAL A 36 3.24 15.02 30.56
N GLU A 37 4.40 14.41 30.78
CA GLU A 37 5.68 14.90 30.26
C GLU A 37 6.14 14.01 29.10
N LEU A 38 6.51 14.63 27.98
CA LEU A 38 7.02 13.94 26.80
C LEU A 38 8.25 14.67 26.28
N GLU A 39 9.40 14.00 26.21
CA GLU A 39 10.68 14.59 25.77
C GLU A 39 11.03 15.91 26.50
N GLY A 40 10.69 16.00 27.80
CA GLY A 40 10.89 17.20 28.62
C GLY A 40 9.84 18.30 28.48
N PHE A 41 8.82 18.10 27.63
CA PHE A 41 7.70 19.03 27.47
C PHE A 41 6.52 18.62 28.35
N HIS A 42 6.03 19.54 29.18
CA HIS A 42 4.78 19.38 29.91
C HIS A 42 3.57 19.62 29.00
N ILE A 43 2.69 18.64 28.91
CA ILE A 43 1.48 18.66 28.08
C ILE A 43 0.27 18.49 29.02
N PRO A 44 -0.57 19.53 29.18
CA PRO A 44 -1.73 19.46 30.06
C PRO A 44 -2.77 18.42 29.60
N LYS A 45 -3.56 17.93 30.54
CA LYS A 45 -4.75 17.10 30.32
C LYS A 45 -5.71 17.75 29.33
N GLY A 46 -6.30 16.95 28.45
CA GLY A 46 -7.27 17.39 27.45
C GLY A 46 -6.65 18.05 26.21
N THR A 47 -5.32 18.09 26.09
CA THR A 47 -4.63 18.62 24.92
C THR A 47 -4.87 17.72 23.71
N VAL A 48 -5.32 18.31 22.59
CA VAL A 48 -5.47 17.60 21.31
C VAL A 48 -4.09 17.36 20.70
N VAL A 49 -3.82 16.11 20.32
CA VAL A 49 -2.53 15.69 19.77
C VAL A 49 -2.73 15.05 18.39
N PHE A 50 -1.95 15.51 17.42
CA PHE A 50 -1.88 14.94 16.08
C PHE A 50 -0.60 14.09 15.94
N ILE A 51 -0.74 12.83 15.55
CA ILE A 51 0.40 11.95 15.30
C ILE A 51 0.69 11.92 13.81
N ASN A 52 1.83 12.47 13.41
CA ASN A 52 2.27 12.51 12.02
C ASN A 52 2.94 11.18 11.64
N GLN A 53 2.19 10.30 11.01
CA GLN A 53 2.68 9.01 10.51
C GLN A 53 3.53 9.19 9.26
N TRP A 54 3.19 10.17 8.41
CA TRP A 54 3.93 10.47 7.18
C TRP A 54 5.39 10.81 7.49
N SER A 55 5.65 11.59 8.53
CA SER A 55 7.02 11.95 8.92
C SER A 55 7.83 10.72 9.33
N VAL A 56 7.24 9.75 10.03
CA VAL A 56 7.92 8.50 10.40
C VAL A 56 8.28 7.67 9.16
N ASN A 57 7.37 7.60 8.19
CA ASN A 57 7.55 6.83 6.95
C ASN A 57 8.46 7.51 5.92
N HIS A 58 8.80 8.78 6.13
CA HIS A 58 9.64 9.59 5.23
C HIS A 58 10.87 10.21 5.93
N ASP A 59 11.14 9.82 7.17
CA ASP A 59 12.35 10.21 7.87
C ASP A 59 13.58 9.62 7.16
N ARG A 60 14.49 10.48 6.70
CA ARG A 60 15.72 10.09 5.99
C ARG A 60 16.69 9.29 6.86
N SER A 61 16.61 9.44 8.18
CA SER A 61 17.44 8.66 9.11
C SER A 61 17.03 7.19 9.18
N LYS A 62 15.75 6.89 8.95
CA LYS A 62 15.19 5.53 8.95
C LYS A 62 15.03 4.96 7.54
N TRP A 63 14.65 5.80 6.58
CA TRP A 63 14.35 5.42 5.20
C TRP A 63 15.27 6.16 4.23
N PRO A 64 16.36 5.52 3.76
CA PRO A 64 17.18 6.08 2.69
C PRO A 64 16.34 6.33 1.43
N ASP A 65 16.52 7.50 0.83
CA ASP A 65 15.75 7.98 -0.33
C ASP A 65 14.24 7.78 -0.17
N PRO A 66 13.58 8.43 0.81
CA PRO A 66 12.20 8.11 1.17
C PRO A 66 11.20 8.43 0.05
N GLN A 67 11.59 9.30 -0.89
CA GLN A 67 10.83 9.70 -2.08
C GLN A 67 10.98 8.74 -3.26
N ARG A 68 11.82 7.70 -3.13
CA ARG A 68 11.91 6.63 -4.12
C ARG A 68 11.04 5.46 -3.68
N PHE A 69 10.16 5.03 -4.57
CA PHE A 69 9.42 3.79 -4.40
C PHE A 69 10.34 2.60 -4.70
N ASP A 70 10.72 1.85 -3.66
CA ASP A 70 11.60 0.70 -3.78
C ASP A 70 11.16 -0.47 -2.87
N PRO A 71 10.42 -1.44 -3.39
CA PRO A 71 10.04 -2.64 -2.64
C PRO A 71 11.23 -3.44 -2.10
N ALA A 72 12.39 -3.38 -2.77
CA ALA A 72 13.56 -4.17 -2.36
C ALA A 72 14.07 -3.77 -0.97
N ARG A 73 13.70 -2.59 -0.44
CA ARG A 73 14.08 -2.17 0.92
C ARG A 73 13.56 -3.08 2.03
N PHE A 74 12.52 -3.87 1.75
CA PHE A 74 11.93 -4.79 2.71
C PHE A 74 12.39 -6.24 2.50
N LEU A 75 13.38 -6.47 1.64
CA LEU A 75 13.92 -7.80 1.39
C LEU A 75 15.27 -7.95 2.08
N ASP A 76 15.46 -9.07 2.79
CA ASP A 76 16.75 -9.46 3.36
C ASP A 76 17.70 -9.98 2.26
N ALA A 77 18.94 -10.29 2.64
CA ALA A 77 19.95 -10.84 1.73
C ALA A 77 19.53 -12.17 1.09
N GLN A 78 18.56 -12.89 1.66
CA GLN A 78 17.99 -14.14 1.15
C GLN A 78 16.69 -13.91 0.37
N GLN A 79 16.36 -12.66 0.00
CA GLN A 79 15.14 -12.28 -0.72
C GLN A 79 13.84 -12.64 0.03
N ARG A 80 13.88 -12.73 1.35
CA ARG A 80 12.70 -12.90 2.21
C ARG A 80 12.30 -11.55 2.79
N LEU A 81 11.04 -11.42 3.19
CA LEU A 81 10.58 -10.19 3.83
C LEU A 81 11.29 -9.99 5.18
N ASP A 82 11.99 -8.86 5.32
CA ASP A 82 12.48 -8.35 6.59
C ASP A 82 11.28 -7.88 7.43
N ARG A 83 10.94 -8.68 8.45
CA ARG A 83 9.77 -8.44 9.31
C ARG A 83 9.97 -7.26 10.24
N ASP A 84 11.21 -6.94 10.63
CA ASP A 84 11.51 -5.84 11.53
C ASP A 84 11.44 -4.50 10.78
N GLN A 85 12.00 -4.46 9.57
CA GLN A 85 11.87 -3.30 8.70
C GLN A 85 10.40 -3.08 8.29
N ALA A 86 9.66 -4.14 7.94
CA ALA A 86 8.23 -4.05 7.65
C ALA A 86 7.40 -3.60 8.86
N GLY A 87 7.77 -4.04 10.08
CA GLY A 87 7.15 -3.64 11.34
C GLY A 87 7.39 -2.17 11.70
N SER A 88 8.38 -1.52 11.08
CA SER A 88 8.70 -0.10 11.29
C SER A 88 7.79 0.84 10.49
N VAL A 89 6.98 0.34 9.54
CA VAL A 89 6.03 1.16 8.78
C VAL A 89 4.85 1.56 9.67
N MET A 90 4.66 2.86 9.86
CA MET A 90 3.58 3.40 10.68
C MET A 90 2.43 3.88 9.79
N ILE A 91 1.38 3.08 9.64
CA ILE A 91 0.17 3.46 8.88
C ILE A 91 -1.13 3.13 9.63
N PHE A 92 -1.04 2.32 10.67
CA PHE A 92 -2.16 1.84 11.48
C PHE A 92 -2.12 2.37 12.92
N SER A 93 -1.39 3.45 13.18
CA SER A 93 -1.07 3.98 14.52
C SER A 93 -0.37 2.93 15.42
N ALA A 94 -0.18 3.27 16.69
CA ALA A 94 0.41 2.41 17.72
C ALA A 94 -0.30 2.60 19.07
N GLY A 95 0.02 1.73 20.04
CA GLY A 95 -0.54 1.79 21.39
C GLY A 95 -2.03 1.43 21.47
N GLN A 96 -2.72 1.95 22.48
CA GLN A 96 -4.12 1.60 22.83
C GLN A 96 -5.15 1.96 21.74
N ARG A 97 -4.78 2.85 20.81
CA ARG A 97 -5.65 3.30 19.69
C ARG A 97 -5.13 2.82 18.33
N ARG A 98 -4.25 1.80 18.32
CA ARG A 98 -3.85 1.12 17.09
C ARG A 98 -5.08 0.56 16.38
N CYS A 99 -5.07 0.60 15.05
CA CYS A 99 -6.14 0.04 14.24
C CYS A 99 -6.34 -1.45 14.54
N ILE A 100 -7.55 -1.83 14.97
CA ILE A 100 -7.94 -3.23 15.19
C ILE A 100 -7.98 -4.06 13.91
N GLY A 101 -8.04 -3.39 12.75
CA GLY A 101 -8.08 -4.01 11.43
C GLY A 101 -6.71 -4.26 10.79
N ASP A 102 -5.59 -3.88 11.42
CA ASP A 102 -4.24 -3.93 10.82
C ASP A 102 -3.95 -5.29 10.13
N GLN A 103 -4.09 -6.38 10.87
CA GLN A 103 -3.81 -7.72 10.35
C GLN A 103 -4.79 -8.13 9.24
N LEU A 104 -6.07 -7.81 9.39
CA LEU A 104 -7.11 -8.13 8.42
C LEU A 104 -6.91 -7.35 7.12
N SER A 105 -6.64 -6.06 7.20
CA SER A 105 -6.40 -5.19 6.05
C SER A 105 -5.18 -5.63 5.26
N LYS A 106 -4.06 -5.97 5.93
CA LYS A 106 -2.86 -6.50 5.25
C LYS A 106 -3.13 -7.84 4.57
N LEU A 107 -3.92 -8.71 5.19
CA LEU A 107 -4.33 -9.96 4.58
C LEU A 107 -5.19 -9.73 3.32
N GLN A 108 -6.17 -8.84 3.40
CA GLN A 108 -7.04 -8.52 2.27
C GLN A 108 -6.25 -7.89 1.12
N LEU A 109 -5.38 -6.91 1.41
CA LEU A 109 -4.48 -6.31 0.42
C LEU A 109 -3.65 -7.40 -0.28
N PHE A 110 -3.04 -8.31 0.49
CA PHE A 110 -2.27 -9.40 -0.09
C PHE A 110 -3.11 -10.26 -1.05
N LEU A 111 -4.31 -10.69 -0.64
CA LEU A 111 -5.16 -11.54 -1.46
C LEU A 111 -5.64 -10.82 -2.72
N PHE A 112 -6.14 -9.58 -2.60
CA PHE A 112 -6.60 -8.81 -3.75
C PHE A 112 -5.47 -8.55 -4.74
N THR A 113 -4.32 -8.08 -4.26
CA THR A 113 -3.19 -7.80 -5.15
C THR A 113 -2.66 -9.09 -5.79
N ALA A 114 -2.55 -10.19 -5.05
CA ALA A 114 -2.11 -11.47 -5.62
C ALA A 114 -3.04 -11.94 -6.74
N ILE A 115 -4.36 -11.94 -6.50
CA ILE A 115 -5.36 -12.41 -7.47
C ILE A 115 -5.39 -11.49 -8.70
N LEU A 116 -5.43 -10.17 -8.48
CA LEU A 116 -5.48 -9.19 -9.56
C LEU A 116 -4.23 -9.26 -10.43
N LEU A 117 -3.03 -9.35 -9.85
CA LEU A 117 -1.79 -9.46 -10.62
C LEU A 117 -1.59 -10.84 -11.26
N GLN A 118 -2.20 -11.89 -10.72
CA GLN A 118 -2.20 -13.22 -11.35
C GLN A 118 -3.14 -13.28 -12.55
N GLN A 119 -4.24 -12.52 -12.55
CA GLN A 119 -5.30 -12.62 -13.56
C GLN A 119 -5.28 -11.48 -14.58
N CYS A 120 -4.68 -10.34 -14.24
CA CYS A 120 -4.73 -9.14 -15.06
C CYS A 120 -3.35 -8.49 -15.20
N SER A 121 -3.10 -7.92 -16.39
CA SER A 121 -2.05 -6.91 -16.60
C SER A 121 -2.68 -5.53 -16.57
N PHE A 122 -2.07 -4.59 -15.85
CA PHE A 122 -2.55 -3.22 -15.70
C PHE A 122 -1.68 -2.26 -16.49
N HIS A 123 -2.30 -1.42 -17.31
CA HIS A 123 -1.63 -0.40 -18.12
C HIS A 123 -2.24 0.96 -17.83
N ALA A 124 -1.39 1.95 -17.56
CA ALA A 124 -1.79 3.34 -17.47
C ALA A 124 -2.34 3.84 -18.82
N ASN A 125 -3.29 4.76 -18.79
CA ASN A 125 -3.72 5.45 -20.01
C ASN A 125 -2.57 6.35 -20.53
N PRO A 126 -2.02 6.09 -21.72
CA PRO A 126 -0.90 6.89 -22.25
C PRO A 126 -1.30 8.33 -22.61
N ALA A 127 -2.60 8.62 -22.73
CA ALA A 127 -3.10 9.97 -22.96
C ALA A 127 -3.21 10.82 -21.69
N GLU A 128 -3.11 10.20 -20.51
CA GLU A 128 -3.19 10.87 -19.21
C GLU A 128 -1.80 11.01 -18.59
N HIS A 129 -1.48 12.21 -18.09
CA HIS A 129 -0.30 12.42 -17.27
C HIS A 129 -0.62 12.06 -15.82
N LEU A 130 -0.13 10.90 -15.36
CA LEU A 130 -0.29 10.51 -13.97
C LEU A 130 0.52 11.41 -13.04
N THR A 131 -0.12 11.82 -11.95
CA THR A 131 0.48 12.64 -10.89
C THR A 131 0.31 11.93 -9.54
N MET A 132 1.22 12.21 -8.61
CA MET A 132 1.14 11.74 -7.23
C MET A 132 0.34 12.70 -6.33
N ASP A 133 -0.27 13.74 -6.91
CA ASP A 133 -1.18 14.64 -6.20
C ASP A 133 -2.38 13.86 -5.65
N CYS A 134 -2.83 14.26 -4.47
CA CYS A 134 -3.89 13.57 -3.75
C CYS A 134 -5.05 14.52 -3.43
N ILE A 135 -6.25 13.95 -3.41
CA ILE A 135 -7.40 14.55 -2.76
C ILE A 135 -7.20 14.37 -1.26
N HIS A 136 -7.12 15.49 -0.54
CA HIS A 136 -6.90 15.50 0.91
C HIS A 136 -8.16 15.10 1.69
N GLY A 137 -7.95 14.40 2.79
CA GLY A 137 -8.96 13.94 3.74
C GLY A 137 -8.27 13.16 4.86
N LEU A 138 -9.03 12.42 5.67
CA LEU A 138 -8.43 11.49 6.64
C LEU A 138 -7.56 10.44 5.92
N ALA A 139 -8.03 9.98 4.76
CA ALA A 139 -7.26 9.20 3.81
C ALA A 139 -6.99 10.05 2.57
N LEU A 140 -5.73 10.13 2.17
CA LEU A 140 -5.28 10.62 0.87
C LEU A 140 -5.78 9.66 -0.20
N LYS A 141 -6.42 10.22 -1.23
CA LYS A 141 -6.88 9.47 -2.39
C LYS A 141 -6.16 10.00 -3.62
N PRO A 142 -5.75 9.14 -4.57
CA PRO A 142 -5.23 9.62 -5.83
C PRO A 142 -6.28 10.49 -6.56
N GLN A 143 -5.83 11.43 -7.37
CA GLN A 143 -6.72 12.10 -8.33
C GLN A 143 -7.35 11.06 -9.27
N PRO A 144 -8.55 11.32 -9.83
CA PRO A 144 -9.16 10.41 -10.79
C PRO A 144 -8.21 10.11 -11.96
N PHE A 145 -8.03 8.82 -12.25
CA PHE A 145 -7.19 8.32 -13.35
C PHE A 145 -7.84 7.11 -14.01
N THR A 146 -7.48 6.83 -15.25
CA THR A 146 -7.94 5.63 -15.95
C THR A 146 -6.81 4.61 -16.17
N ILE A 147 -7.17 3.33 -16.06
CA ILE A 147 -6.30 2.20 -16.35
C ILE A 147 -7.02 1.19 -17.23
N THR A 148 -6.25 0.51 -18.08
CA THR A 148 -6.72 -0.67 -18.80
C THR A 148 -6.27 -1.92 -18.06
N ALA A 149 -7.22 -2.77 -17.67
CA ALA A 149 -6.93 -4.10 -17.14
C ALA A 149 -7.17 -5.14 -18.24
N LEU A 150 -6.11 -5.82 -18.66
CA LEU A 150 -6.17 -6.89 -19.66
C LEU A 150 -6.17 -8.22 -18.94
N ALA A 151 -7.23 -9.02 -19.11
CA ALA A 151 -7.26 -10.37 -18.58
C ALA A 151 -6.14 -11.20 -19.23
N MET A 152 -5.28 -11.78 -18.39
CA MET A 152 -4.26 -12.71 -18.84
C MET A 152 -4.95 -14.04 -19.11
N CYS A 153 -5.14 -14.37 -20.40
CA CYS A 153 -5.71 -15.65 -20.78
C CYS A 153 -4.76 -16.76 -20.28
N ILE A 154 -5.25 -17.60 -19.36
CA ILE A 154 -4.45 -18.68 -18.74
C ILE A 154 -3.93 -19.67 -19.81
N GLU A 155 -4.50 -19.69 -21.01
CA GLU A 155 -4.01 -20.52 -22.11
C GLU A 155 -2.58 -20.19 -22.58
N SER A 156 -2.11 -18.94 -22.45
CA SER A 156 -0.74 -18.59 -22.87
C SER A 156 0.34 -19.05 -21.89
N LEU A 157 -0.03 -19.41 -20.65
CA LEU A 157 0.87 -20.04 -19.68
C LEU A 157 1.01 -21.55 -19.90
N LEU A 158 0.06 -22.19 -20.60
CA LEU A 158 0.11 -23.61 -20.96
C LEU A 158 0.64 -23.86 -22.39
N LYS A 159 0.53 -22.88 -23.28
CA LYS A 159 1.01 -22.99 -24.67
C LYS A 159 2.34 -22.26 -24.84
N GLY A 160 3.42 -22.93 -24.48
CA GLY A 160 4.69 -22.75 -25.20
C GLY A 160 4.48 -23.21 -26.65
N GLY A 161 3.94 -22.33 -27.50
CA GLY A 161 3.59 -22.67 -28.88
C GLY A 161 2.64 -21.64 -29.50
N THR A 162 3.22 -20.81 -30.37
CA THR A 162 2.61 -19.91 -31.36
C THR A 162 1.09 -20.04 -31.56
N ALA A 163 0.35 -18.96 -31.29
CA ALA A 163 -0.96 -18.74 -31.91
C ALA A 163 -1.24 -17.25 -32.10
N HIS A 164 -1.53 -16.90 -33.35
CA HIS A 164 -2.01 -15.60 -33.83
C HIS A 164 -3.26 -15.14 -33.06
N LEU A 165 -3.26 -13.89 -32.59
CA LEU A 165 -4.44 -13.24 -32.00
C LEU A 165 -5.30 -12.64 -33.12
N GLN A 166 -6.51 -13.18 -33.31
CA GLN A 166 -7.63 -12.46 -33.93
C GLN A 166 -8.39 -11.71 -32.84
N ASN A 167 -8.55 -10.41 -33.04
CA ASN A 167 -9.38 -9.53 -32.21
C ASN A 167 -10.85 -9.99 -32.25
N HIS A 168 -11.36 -10.50 -31.13
CA HIS A 168 -12.80 -10.56 -30.90
C HIS A 168 -13.17 -9.56 -29.79
N ALA A 169 -13.84 -8.49 -30.22
CA ALA A 169 -14.54 -7.56 -29.34
C ALA A 169 -15.66 -8.29 -28.59
N PHE A 170 -15.69 -8.15 -27.27
CA PHE A 170 -16.82 -8.58 -26.45
C PHE A 170 -18.00 -7.61 -26.64
N PRO A 171 -19.23 -8.09 -26.92
CA PRO A 171 -20.41 -7.22 -26.97
C PRO A 171 -20.95 -6.93 -25.56
N PRO A 172 -21.65 -5.81 -25.36
CA PRO A 172 -22.20 -5.45 -24.06
C PRO A 172 -23.48 -6.24 -23.77
N ARG A 173 -23.59 -6.81 -22.56
CA ARG A 173 -24.82 -7.32 -21.95
C ARG A 173 -24.80 -6.88 -20.49
N PHE A 174 -25.85 -6.39 -19.84
CA PHE A 174 -27.22 -5.99 -20.19
C PHE A 174 -27.63 -5.00 -19.08
N ARG A 175 -28.38 -3.95 -19.42
CA ARG A 175 -29.16 -3.17 -18.45
C ARG A 175 -30.50 -3.89 -18.23
N SER A 176 -30.90 -4.05 -16.98
CA SER A 176 -32.29 -4.03 -16.52
C SER A 176 -32.31 -3.62 -15.06
#